data_AF-A0A660YJJ9-F1
#
_entry.id   AF-A0A660YJJ9-F1
#
_cell.length_a   1.000
_cell.length_b   1.000
_cell.length_c   1.000
_cell.angle_alpha   90.00
_cell.angle_beta   90.00
_cell.angle_gamma   90.00
#
_symmetry.space_group_name_H-M   'P 1'
#
loop_
_entity.id
_entity.type
_entity.pdbx_description
1 polymer ?
#
loop_
_entity_poly.entity_id
_entity_poly.type
_entity_poly.pdbx_seq_one_letter_code
_entity_poly.pdbx_strand_id
1 'polypeptide(L)'
;MIIRSDRSIKEGFVRFYWLKISILIFVIFNSVQLCAQDISIGGSWELTIDESDMQSGMISDLNSTYESPADQVYATITHPDYGWFGTWYWRVDVSRDNSQWHNLLHLDVRRSSGGFGFGSISGGTSYQEISTATQSFFTGVRNRLWIGFQYRLRGVSVSVPAGTYVATVTYTVVEL
;
A
#
# COMPACT_ATOMS: atom_id res chain seq x y z
N MET A 1 48.80 -7.65 -61.12
CA MET A 1 47.91 -8.26 -60.11
C MET A 1 47.80 -7.27 -58.95
N ILE A 2 46.70 -6.52 -58.88
CA ILE A 2 46.54 -5.37 -57.97
C ILE A 2 45.80 -5.82 -56.70
N ILE A 3 46.49 -5.83 -55.57
CA ILE A 3 45.90 -6.08 -54.24
C ILE A 3 45.57 -4.72 -53.62
N ARG A 4 44.34 -4.24 -53.77
CA ARG A 4 43.87 -2.96 -53.19
C ARG A 4 42.47 -3.05 -52.57
N SER A 5 42.14 -4.18 -51.95
CA SER A 5 40.78 -4.46 -51.44
C SER A 5 40.66 -4.53 -49.90
N ASP A 6 41.75 -4.59 -49.14
CA ASP A 6 41.67 -4.98 -47.71
C ASP A 6 41.50 -3.79 -46.75
N ARG A 7 41.90 -2.56 -47.15
CA ARG A 7 41.84 -1.38 -46.25
C ARG A 7 40.41 -0.86 -46.03
N SER A 8 39.58 -0.89 -47.07
CA SER A 8 38.20 -0.38 -47.03
C SER A 8 37.26 -1.25 -46.18
N ILE A 9 37.48 -2.57 -46.16
CA ILE A 9 36.67 -3.50 -45.36
C ILE A 9 36.96 -3.31 -43.87
N LYS A 10 38.23 -3.13 -43.49
CA LYS A 10 38.65 -2.91 -42.09
C LYS A 10 38.09 -1.61 -41.49
N GLU A 11 38.01 -0.53 -42.27
CA GLU A 11 37.45 0.74 -41.80
C GLU A 11 35.92 0.69 -41.60
N GLY A 12 35.21 -0.09 -42.42
CA GLY A 12 33.77 -0.32 -42.25
C GLY A 12 33.43 -1.07 -40.96
N PHE A 13 34.21 -2.10 -40.61
CA PHE A 13 34.04 -2.87 -39.38
C PHE A 13 34.28 -2.02 -38.12
N VAL A 14 35.33 -1.18 -38.12
CA VAL A 14 35.63 -0.29 -36.98
C VAL A 14 34.51 0.72 -36.75
N ARG A 15 33.97 1.33 -37.81
CA ARG A 15 32.84 2.28 -37.72
C ARG A 15 31.55 1.61 -37.20
N PHE A 16 31.31 0.36 -37.58
CA PHE A 16 30.16 -0.41 -37.10
C PHE A 16 30.28 -0.76 -35.61
N TYR A 17 31.49 -1.04 -35.12
CA TYR A 17 31.77 -1.28 -33.70
C TYR A 17 31.58 -0.01 -32.85
N TRP A 18 32.09 1.14 -33.31
CA TRP A 18 31.90 2.41 -32.60
C TRP A 18 30.44 2.84 -32.53
N LEU A 19 29.66 2.67 -33.62
CA LEU A 19 28.23 2.96 -33.62
C LEU A 19 27.46 2.09 -32.60
N LYS A 20 27.79 0.79 -32.51
CA LYS A 20 27.19 -0.12 -31.52
C LYS A 20 27.56 0.24 -30.08
N ILE A 21 28.82 0.65 -29.84
CA ILE A 21 29.27 1.12 -28.52
C ILE A 21 28.55 2.42 -28.15
N SER A 22 28.38 3.36 -29.08
CA SER A 22 27.63 4.60 -28.84
C SER A 22 26.15 4.36 -28.50
N ILE A 23 25.49 3.42 -29.18
CA ILE A 23 24.11 3.04 -28.86
C ILE A 23 24.03 2.40 -27.47
N LEU A 24 24.97 1.52 -27.11
CA LEU A 24 25.00 0.88 -25.78
C LEU A 24 25.21 1.91 -24.66
N ILE A 25 26.11 2.88 -24.85
CA ILE A 25 26.35 3.98 -23.89
C ILE A 25 25.10 4.85 -23.75
N PHE A 26 24.42 5.19 -24.85
CA PHE A 26 23.18 5.97 -24.80
C PHE A 26 22.08 5.25 -24.02
N VAL A 27 21.93 3.93 -24.17
CA VAL A 27 20.93 3.14 -23.42
C VAL A 27 21.26 3.08 -21.93
N ILE A 28 22.53 2.98 -21.54
CA ILE A 28 22.95 2.95 -20.13
C ILE A 28 22.78 4.32 -19.45
N PHE A 29 23.06 5.43 -20.17
CA PHE A 29 22.87 6.79 -19.65
C PHE A 29 21.41 7.27 -19.65
N ASN A 30 20.51 6.64 -20.43
CA ASN A 30 19.07 6.87 -20.37
C ASN A 30 18.36 5.85 -19.45
N SER A 31 19.04 5.42 -18.38
CA SER A 31 18.38 4.73 -17.27
C SER A 31 17.40 5.72 -16.64
N VAL A 32 16.14 5.71 -17.09
CA VAL A 32 15.07 6.43 -16.42
C VAL A 32 15.01 5.96 -14.98
N GLN A 33 15.22 6.86 -14.03
CA GLN A 33 14.91 6.58 -12.64
C GLN A 33 13.39 6.36 -12.60
N LEU A 34 12.97 5.10 -12.43
CA LEU A 34 11.61 4.78 -12.06
C LEU A 34 11.44 5.24 -10.61
N CYS A 35 11.11 6.51 -10.44
CA CYS A 35 10.79 7.05 -9.14
C CYS A 35 9.37 6.61 -8.80
N ALA A 36 9.27 5.65 -7.89
CA ALA A 36 7.99 5.23 -7.34
C ALA A 36 7.65 6.11 -6.13
N GLN A 37 6.38 6.47 -6.02
CA GLN A 37 5.77 6.85 -4.75
C GLN A 37 6.05 5.78 -3.69
N ASP A 38 6.34 6.20 -2.46
CA ASP A 38 6.66 5.29 -1.35
C ASP A 38 5.50 5.29 -0.34
N ILE A 39 5.07 4.09 0.01
CA ILE A 39 4.17 3.86 1.13
C ILE A 39 4.79 2.86 2.09
N SER A 40 4.89 3.28 3.34
CA SER A 40 5.23 2.38 4.44
C SER A 40 4.04 2.25 5.38
N ILE A 41 3.70 1.00 5.70
CA ILE A 41 2.68 0.64 6.67
C ILE A 41 3.37 -0.03 7.85
N GLY A 42 3.01 0.38 9.07
CA GLY A 42 3.48 -0.26 10.29
C GLY A 42 2.35 -0.52 11.28
N GLY A 43 2.50 -1.59 12.06
CA GLY A 43 1.52 -2.05 13.04
C GLY A 43 0.75 -3.29 12.59
N SER A 44 0.06 -3.90 13.54
CA SER A 44 -0.85 -5.03 13.37
C SER A 44 -1.97 -4.91 14.41
N TRP A 45 -3.08 -5.62 14.23
CA TRP A 45 -4.11 -5.72 15.25
C TRP A 45 -4.38 -7.20 15.55
N GLU A 46 -4.28 -7.55 16.83
CA GLU A 46 -4.62 -8.87 17.34
C GLU A 46 -5.77 -8.72 18.34
N LEU A 47 -6.76 -9.59 18.23
CA LEU A 47 -7.93 -9.64 19.09
C LEU A 47 -8.13 -11.08 19.53
N THR A 48 -8.10 -11.31 20.84
CA THR A 48 -8.51 -12.57 21.46
C THR A 48 -9.90 -12.35 22.02
N ILE A 49 -10.83 -13.25 21.69
CA ILE A 49 -12.19 -13.25 22.20
C ILE A 49 -12.35 -14.50 23.06
N ASP A 50 -12.63 -14.32 24.34
CA ASP A 50 -12.75 -15.41 25.31
C ASP A 50 -13.95 -15.24 26.25
N GLU A 51 -14.00 -16.03 27.31
CA GLU A 51 -15.12 -16.03 28.27
C GLU A 51 -15.32 -14.66 28.96
N SER A 52 -14.26 -13.83 29.04
CA SER A 52 -14.34 -12.49 29.61
C SER A 52 -15.13 -11.50 28.74
N ASP A 53 -15.34 -11.81 27.46
CA ASP A 53 -16.10 -10.99 26.53
C ASP A 53 -17.61 -11.24 26.56
N MET A 54 -18.07 -12.16 27.43
CA MET A 54 -19.47 -12.48 27.63
C MET A 54 -20.15 -11.41 28.50
N GLN A 55 -21.16 -10.72 27.97
CA GLN A 55 -21.83 -9.58 28.62
C GLN A 55 -22.73 -9.98 29.81
N SER A 56 -23.13 -11.26 29.91
CA SER A 56 -23.97 -11.77 31.01
C SER A 56 -23.58 -13.16 31.54
N GLY A 57 -22.33 -13.61 31.30
CA GLY A 57 -21.89 -14.96 31.68
C GLY A 57 -22.59 -16.10 30.92
N MET A 58 -23.40 -15.77 29.91
CA MET A 58 -23.97 -16.72 28.95
C MET A 58 -23.27 -16.57 27.61
N ILE A 59 -22.94 -17.70 26.98
CA ILE A 59 -22.13 -17.74 25.73
C ILE A 59 -22.84 -16.96 24.62
N SER A 60 -24.19 -16.92 24.62
CA SER A 60 -25.02 -16.21 23.64
C SER A 60 -24.91 -14.68 23.66
N ASP A 61 -24.26 -14.09 24.66
CA ASP A 61 -24.24 -12.64 24.91
C ASP A 61 -22.84 -12.05 24.67
N LEU A 62 -22.21 -12.42 23.56
CA LEU A 62 -20.92 -11.84 23.16
C LEU A 62 -21.11 -10.40 22.67
N ASN A 63 -20.12 -9.55 22.92
CA ASN A 63 -20.06 -8.26 22.25
C ASN A 63 -19.99 -8.48 20.73
N SER A 64 -20.91 -7.90 19.98
CA SER A 64 -20.97 -8.08 18.52
C SER A 64 -19.91 -7.27 17.77
N THR A 65 -19.30 -6.28 18.44
CA THR A 65 -18.42 -5.29 17.81
C THR A 65 -17.20 -4.98 18.68
N TYR A 66 -16.02 -5.09 18.09
CA TYR A 66 -14.74 -4.79 18.73
C TYR A 66 -14.00 -3.75 17.92
N GLU A 67 -13.35 -2.80 18.60
CA GLU A 67 -12.50 -1.79 17.97
C GLU A 67 -11.06 -1.97 18.43
N SER A 68 -10.10 -1.78 17.52
CA SER A 68 -8.71 -1.61 17.92
C SER A 68 -8.54 -0.26 18.64
N PRO A 69 -7.44 -0.06 19.38
CA PRO A 69 -7.02 1.29 19.77
C PRO A 69 -6.93 2.24 18.57
N ALA A 70 -7.11 3.54 18.82
CA ALA A 70 -6.82 4.56 17.82
C ALA A 70 -5.31 4.53 17.47
N ASP A 71 -4.99 4.81 16.21
CA ASP A 71 -3.62 4.81 15.68
C ASP A 71 -2.90 3.46 15.84
N GLN A 72 -3.66 2.35 15.84
CA GLN A 72 -3.12 0.98 15.92
C GLN A 72 -2.19 0.64 14.76
N VAL A 73 -2.53 1.12 13.57
CA VAL A 73 -1.71 1.00 12.36
C VAL A 73 -1.43 2.40 11.84
N TYR A 74 -0.22 2.62 11.32
CA TYR A 74 0.18 3.90 10.76
C TYR A 74 0.69 3.75 9.33
N ALA A 75 0.42 4.78 8.52
CA ALA A 75 0.92 4.91 7.17
C ALA A 75 1.80 6.16 7.02
N THR A 76 2.85 6.02 6.24
CA THR A 76 3.69 7.12 5.76
C THR A 76 3.67 7.10 4.24
N ILE A 77 3.35 8.25 3.65
CA ILE A 77 3.19 8.45 2.21
C ILE A 77 4.12 9.58 1.80
N THR A 78 5.10 9.26 0.97
CA THR A 78 6.14 10.19 0.49
C THR A 78 6.37 10.00 -1.00
N HIS A 79 6.86 11.04 -1.65
CA HIS A 79 7.34 10.96 -3.02
C HIS A 79 8.74 11.56 -3.14
N PRO A 80 9.74 10.81 -3.61
CA PRO A 80 11.12 11.28 -3.64
C PRO A 80 11.30 12.52 -4.56
N ASP A 81 10.66 12.53 -5.74
CA ASP A 81 10.89 13.58 -6.75
C ASP A 81 10.34 14.95 -6.41
N TYR A 82 9.19 15.01 -5.73
CA TYR A 82 8.60 16.27 -5.31
C TYR A 82 9.31 16.84 -4.07
N GLY A 83 10.20 16.08 -3.44
CA GLY A 83 10.83 16.45 -2.19
C GLY A 83 9.80 16.72 -1.09
N TRP A 84 10.18 17.48 -0.07
CA TRP A 84 9.34 17.69 1.11
C TRP A 84 8.22 18.74 0.93
N PHE A 85 8.39 19.63 -0.06
CA PHE A 85 7.51 20.77 -0.29
C PHE A 85 6.81 20.74 -1.65
N GLY A 86 7.19 19.82 -2.54
CA GLY A 86 6.55 19.68 -3.85
C GLY A 86 5.12 19.21 -3.72
N THR A 87 4.31 19.62 -4.68
CA THR A 87 2.87 19.39 -4.68
C THR A 87 2.54 18.27 -5.66
N TRP A 88 1.98 17.20 -5.13
CA TRP A 88 1.54 16.02 -5.86
C TRP A 88 0.27 15.51 -5.18
N TYR A 89 -0.67 15.01 -5.97
CA TYR A 89 -1.96 14.54 -5.49
C TYR A 89 -1.97 13.03 -5.51
N TRP A 90 -2.61 12.44 -4.51
CA TRP A 90 -2.64 11.01 -4.38
C TRP A 90 -3.92 10.52 -3.72
N ARG A 91 -4.20 9.25 -3.94
CA ARG A 91 -5.28 8.50 -3.33
C ARG A 91 -4.73 7.25 -2.69
N VAL A 92 -5.33 6.84 -1.57
CA VAL A 92 -5.09 5.54 -0.97
C VAL A 92 -6.32 4.69 -1.22
N ASP A 93 -6.07 3.54 -1.84
CA ASP A 93 -7.03 2.46 -1.98
C ASP A 93 -6.73 1.37 -0.93
N VAL A 94 -7.77 0.66 -0.49
CA VAL A 94 -7.70 -0.41 0.51
C VAL A 94 -8.39 -1.67 0.02
N SER A 95 -7.83 -2.82 0.36
CA SER A 95 -8.44 -4.14 0.17
C SER A 95 -7.96 -5.10 1.25
N ARG A 96 -8.63 -6.24 1.41
CA ARG A 96 -8.16 -7.34 2.25
C ARG A 96 -7.99 -8.61 1.46
N ASP A 97 -7.00 -9.40 1.84
CA ASP A 97 -6.86 -10.80 1.44
C ASP A 97 -7.04 -11.70 2.66
N ASN A 98 -7.73 -12.82 2.48
CA ASN A 98 -8.04 -13.79 3.54
C ASN A 98 -8.46 -15.12 2.92
N SER A 99 -7.95 -16.22 3.49
CA SER A 99 -8.26 -17.58 3.02
C SER A 99 -9.41 -18.24 3.79
N GLN A 100 -9.63 -17.85 5.05
CA GLN A 100 -10.62 -18.47 5.94
C GLN A 100 -11.42 -17.40 6.70
N TRP A 101 -12.15 -16.55 5.98
CA TRP A 101 -12.98 -15.52 6.61
C TRP A 101 -14.45 -15.93 6.68
N HIS A 102 -15.04 -15.82 7.85
CA HIS A 102 -16.46 -16.14 8.02
C HIS A 102 -17.35 -15.02 7.49
N ASN A 103 -18.44 -15.36 6.80
CA ASN A 103 -19.32 -14.38 6.12
C ASN A 103 -20.06 -13.42 7.07
N LEU A 104 -20.17 -13.78 8.36
CA LEU A 104 -20.76 -12.90 9.38
C LEU A 104 -19.75 -11.88 9.92
N LEU A 105 -18.45 -12.09 9.69
CA LEU A 105 -17.43 -11.17 10.17
C LEU A 105 -17.25 -10.04 9.17
N HIS A 106 -17.30 -8.80 9.65
CA HIS A 106 -17.04 -7.62 8.84
C HIS A 106 -15.88 -6.84 9.45
N LEU A 107 -14.82 -6.64 8.66
CA LEU A 107 -13.67 -5.84 9.06
C LEU A 107 -13.79 -4.46 8.44
N ASP A 108 -13.89 -3.44 9.26
CA ASP A 108 -13.90 -2.04 8.84
C ASP A 108 -12.59 -1.35 9.21
N VAL A 109 -12.25 -0.31 8.45
CA VAL A 109 -11.16 0.62 8.76
C VAL A 109 -11.66 2.06 8.74
N ARG A 110 -11.09 2.89 9.62
CA ARG A 110 -11.13 4.34 9.50
C ARG A 110 -9.77 4.93 9.80
N ARG A 111 -9.58 6.16 9.34
CA ARG A 111 -8.50 7.06 9.71
C ARG A 111 -8.82 7.65 11.08
N SER A 112 -8.00 7.35 12.09
CA SER A 112 -8.13 7.88 13.45
C SER A 112 -7.36 9.20 13.62
N SER A 113 -6.29 9.41 12.86
CA SER A 113 -5.51 10.64 12.93
C SER A 113 -5.04 11.14 11.58
N GLY A 114 -4.79 12.45 11.55
CA GLY A 114 -4.23 13.15 10.40
C GLY A 114 -2.85 12.65 9.99
N GLY A 115 -2.05 12.23 10.96
CA GLY A 115 -0.59 12.30 10.87
C GLY A 115 -0.07 13.74 10.84
N PHE A 116 1.16 13.93 10.37
CA PHE A 116 1.81 15.23 10.23
C PHE A 116 2.55 15.39 8.90
N GLY A 117 2.99 16.60 8.58
CA GLY A 117 3.64 16.95 7.31
C GLY A 117 3.05 18.21 6.67
N PHE A 118 3.64 18.66 5.56
CA PHE A 118 3.27 19.89 4.84
C PHE A 118 2.06 19.73 3.91
N GLY A 119 1.54 18.51 3.82
CA GLY A 119 0.36 18.15 3.05
C GLY A 119 -0.96 18.24 3.81
N SER A 120 -2.04 18.00 3.08
CA SER A 120 -3.39 17.82 3.64
C SER A 120 -4.00 16.51 3.16
N ILE A 121 -4.98 16.00 3.90
CA ILE A 121 -5.71 14.77 3.57
C ILE A 121 -7.21 14.96 3.76
N SER A 122 -8.00 14.23 2.98
CA SER A 122 -9.46 14.29 2.99
C SER A 122 -10.06 12.89 2.92
N GLY A 123 -11.18 12.69 3.61
CA GLY A 123 -11.87 11.39 3.68
C GLY A 123 -11.27 10.40 4.68
N GLY A 124 -11.84 9.20 4.67
CA GLY A 124 -11.45 8.07 5.51
C GLY A 124 -11.80 8.17 6.99
N THR A 125 -12.47 9.22 7.49
CA THR A 125 -12.72 9.40 8.94
C THR A 125 -13.89 8.58 9.49
N SER A 126 -14.75 8.07 8.61
CA SER A 126 -15.82 7.13 8.96
C SER A 126 -15.36 5.70 8.69
N TYR A 127 -15.88 4.75 9.45
CA TYR A 127 -15.61 3.33 9.22
C TYR A 127 -16.15 2.89 7.86
N GLN A 128 -15.25 2.31 7.06
CA GLN A 128 -15.53 1.69 5.77
C GLN A 128 -15.21 0.21 5.86
N GLU A 129 -16.15 -0.64 5.44
CA GLU A 129 -15.93 -2.08 5.37
C GLU A 129 -14.89 -2.42 4.30
N ILE A 130 -13.88 -3.20 4.68
CA ILE A 130 -12.81 -3.63 3.79
C ILE A 130 -13.26 -4.91 3.07
N SER A 131 -13.31 -4.86 1.74
CA SER A 131 -13.63 -6.03 0.91
C SER A 131 -12.38 -6.63 0.25
N THR A 132 -12.54 -7.76 -0.42
CA THR A 132 -11.50 -8.34 -1.28
C THR A 132 -11.27 -7.54 -2.55
N ALA A 133 -12.24 -6.72 -2.97
CA ALA A 133 -12.06 -5.76 -4.05
C ALA A 133 -11.39 -4.49 -3.54
N THR A 134 -10.52 -3.91 -4.36
CA THR A 134 -9.89 -2.62 -4.12
C THR A 134 -10.93 -1.51 -4.12
N GLN A 135 -10.88 -0.67 -3.09
CA GLN A 135 -11.80 0.45 -2.92
C GLN A 135 -11.03 1.70 -2.51
N SER A 136 -11.43 2.88 -3.00
CA SER A 136 -10.88 4.13 -2.49
C SER A 136 -11.24 4.37 -1.04
N PHE A 137 -10.27 4.87 -0.28
CA PHE A 137 -10.39 5.09 1.15
C PHE A 137 -10.24 6.57 1.51
N PHE A 138 -9.14 7.20 1.12
CA PHE A 138 -8.93 8.64 1.32
C PHE A 138 -7.97 9.23 0.28
N THR A 139 -7.91 10.55 0.22
CA THR A 139 -7.01 11.29 -0.68
C THR A 139 -6.12 12.23 0.10
N GLY A 140 -5.06 12.67 -0.55
CA GLY A 140 -4.16 13.66 0.01
C GLY A 140 -3.34 14.40 -1.04
N VAL A 141 -2.59 15.36 -0.53
CA VAL A 141 -1.67 16.17 -1.30
C VAL A 141 -0.38 16.32 -0.51
N ARG A 142 0.77 16.25 -1.19
CA ARG A 142 2.12 16.28 -0.60
C ARG A 142 2.37 15.14 0.39
N ASN A 143 3.56 15.14 0.98
CA ASN A 143 3.99 14.11 1.93
C ASN A 143 3.19 14.17 3.25
N ARG A 144 2.85 12.99 3.76
CA ARG A 144 2.17 12.82 5.05
C ARG A 144 2.77 11.64 5.78
N LEU A 145 3.10 11.84 7.05
CA LEU A 145 3.73 10.85 7.90
C LEU A 145 2.79 10.46 9.04
N TRP A 146 2.88 9.21 9.49
CA TRP A 146 2.16 8.70 10.67
C TRP A 146 0.64 8.93 10.63
N ILE A 147 0.04 8.72 9.46
CA ILE A 147 -1.42 8.71 9.33
C ILE A 147 -1.94 7.48 10.07
N GLY A 148 -2.64 7.67 11.18
CA GLY A 148 -3.10 6.56 11.99
C GLY A 148 -4.47 6.01 11.54
N PHE A 149 -4.59 4.71 11.65
CA PHE A 149 -5.76 3.91 11.31
C PHE A 149 -6.27 3.15 12.53
N GLN A 150 -7.58 2.94 12.57
CA GLN A 150 -8.28 2.14 13.57
C GLN A 150 -9.17 1.14 12.85
N TYR A 151 -9.15 -0.10 13.32
CA TYR A 151 -10.01 -1.17 12.81
C TYR A 151 -11.22 -1.38 13.69
N ARG A 152 -12.25 -1.99 13.08
CA ARG A 152 -13.42 -2.48 13.80
C ARG A 152 -13.83 -3.82 13.22
N LEU A 153 -14.03 -4.80 14.08
CA LEU A 153 -14.60 -6.10 13.73
C LEU A 153 -16.06 -6.13 14.19
N ARG A 154 -16.98 -6.40 13.27
CA ARG A 154 -18.41 -6.57 13.53
C ARG A 154 -18.88 -7.98 13.22
N GLY A 155 -20.01 -8.35 13.81
CA GLY A 155 -20.71 -9.61 13.55
C GLY A 155 -20.11 -10.81 14.27
N VAL A 156 -19.30 -10.55 15.31
CA VAL A 156 -18.90 -11.58 16.26
C VAL A 156 -20.15 -12.10 16.97
N SER A 157 -20.30 -13.42 17.00
CA SER A 157 -21.41 -14.08 17.68
C SER A 157 -21.07 -15.56 17.89
N VAL A 158 -21.87 -16.24 18.71
CA VAL A 158 -21.80 -17.70 18.92
C VAL A 158 -21.99 -18.52 17.65
N SER A 159 -22.59 -17.93 16.62
CA SER A 159 -22.77 -18.59 15.32
C SER A 159 -21.51 -18.57 14.47
N VAL A 160 -20.52 -17.75 14.81
CA VAL A 160 -19.20 -17.79 14.19
C VAL A 160 -18.39 -18.90 14.86
N PRO A 161 -17.88 -19.90 14.10
CA PRO A 161 -17.08 -20.96 14.69
C PRO A 161 -15.84 -20.41 15.40
N ALA A 162 -15.53 -20.96 16.57
CA ALA A 162 -14.28 -20.66 17.26
C ALA A 162 -13.08 -21.04 16.39
N GLY A 163 -12.10 -20.15 16.28
CA GLY A 163 -10.92 -20.36 15.46
C GLY A 163 -10.12 -19.07 15.27
N THR A 164 -8.99 -19.18 14.60
CA THR A 164 -8.13 -18.04 14.27
C THR A 164 -8.48 -17.51 12.89
N TYR A 165 -8.97 -16.26 12.84
CA TYR A 165 -9.27 -15.56 11.60
C TYR A 165 -8.15 -14.58 11.30
N VAL A 166 -7.53 -14.70 10.12
CA VAL A 166 -6.43 -13.83 9.68
C VAL A 166 -6.82 -13.15 8.39
N ALA A 167 -6.59 -11.83 8.33
CA ALA A 167 -6.72 -11.04 7.11
C ALA A 167 -5.49 -10.15 6.94
N THR A 168 -4.98 -10.08 5.72
CA THR A 168 -3.95 -9.12 5.32
C THR A 168 -4.63 -7.93 4.68
N VAL A 169 -4.52 -6.76 5.30
CA VAL A 169 -5.04 -5.50 4.73
C VAL A 169 -3.95 -4.86 3.89
N THR A 170 -4.24 -4.60 2.62
CA THR A 170 -3.34 -3.97 1.67
C THR A 170 -3.79 -2.53 1.42
N TYR A 171 -2.83 -1.61 1.51
CA TYR A 171 -3.01 -0.22 1.13
C TYR A 171 -2.19 0.08 -0.12
N THR A 172 -2.81 0.72 -1.10
CA THR A 172 -2.16 1.09 -2.37
C THR A 172 -2.27 2.59 -2.55
N VAL A 173 -1.13 3.26 -2.70
CA VAL A 173 -1.11 4.67 -3.12
C VAL A 173 -1.25 4.73 -4.64
N VAL A 174 -1.96 5.72 -5.14
CA VAL A 174 -2.10 6.03 -6.55
C VAL A 174 -1.91 7.54 -6.73
N GLU A 175 -0.94 7.96 -7.52
CA GLU A 175 -0.79 9.36 -7.95
C GLU A 175 -1.96 9.75 -8.87
N LEU A 176 -2.49 10.96 -8.70
CA LEU A 176 -3.68 11.48 -9.40
C LEU A 176 -3.34 12.52 -10.46
#